data_AF-A0A914N2S4-F1
#
_entry.id   AF-A0A914N2S4-F1
#
_cell.length_a   1.000
_cell.length_b   1.000
_cell.length_c   1.000
_cell.angle_alpha   90.00
_cell.angle_beta   90.00
_cell.angle_gamma   90.00
#
_symmetry.space_group_name_H-M   'P 1'
#
loop_
_entity.id
_entity.type
_entity.pdbx_description
1 polymer ?
#
loop_
_entity_poly.entity_id
_entity_poly.type
_entity_poly.pdbx_seq_one_letter_code
_entity_poly.pdbx_strand_id
1 'polypeptide(L)'
;MDAKQLQTILETVLKQSEARQLALVNPTANHATLASALSARITTFLYDPETGLTFENWFKRFGTLINEDGKDLSDSAKVRLLIGKLGEEEYTKYSNSVAPDIPDAISFTDSVKNLKELFADSRSLFVRRFECLKIKQQPNQDIDSLIGQINVSCETAEMSLTKEDLKCLIFVMALRDESHDIRQKCLQILEDARIKKNSAKEKLTATKASIFFRKNSA
;
A
#
# COMPACT_ATOMS: atom_id res chain seq x y z
N MET A 1 12.00 64.82 -22.72
CA MET A 1 11.19 63.60 -22.55
C MET A 1 9.76 64.06 -22.36
N ASP A 2 8.89 63.76 -23.32
CA ASP A 2 7.51 64.26 -23.33
C ASP A 2 6.63 63.46 -22.35
N ALA A 3 5.59 64.07 -21.78
CA ALA A 3 4.74 63.47 -20.75
C ALA A 3 4.11 62.13 -21.20
N LYS A 4 3.85 62.01 -22.51
CA LYS A 4 3.38 60.77 -23.13
C LYS A 4 4.39 59.63 -23.05
N GLN A 5 5.70 59.91 -23.18
CA GLN A 5 6.74 58.88 -23.11
C GLN A 5 6.89 58.33 -21.68
N LEU A 6 6.76 59.19 -20.67
CA LEU A 6 6.75 58.77 -19.26
C LEU A 6 5.57 57.84 -18.96
N GLN A 7 4.39 58.15 -19.51
CA GLN A 7 3.19 57.35 -19.32
C GLN A 7 3.32 55.97 -19.98
N THR A 8 3.87 55.91 -21.20
CA THR A 8 4.14 54.64 -21.89
C THR A 8 5.15 53.77 -21.14
N ILE A 9 6.21 54.37 -20.57
CA ILE A 9 7.20 53.62 -19.78
C ILE A 9 6.55 53.05 -18.52
N LEU A 10 5.72 53.83 -17.81
CA LEU A 10 5.04 53.37 -16.61
C LEU A 10 4.08 52.21 -16.90
N GLU A 11 3.27 52.31 -17.96
CA GLU A 11 2.39 51.22 -18.40
C GLU A 11 3.16 49.96 -18.81
N THR A 12 4.31 50.14 -19.46
CA THR A 12 5.17 49.02 -19.87
C THR A 12 5.74 48.32 -18.64
N VAL A 13 6.23 49.07 -17.66
CA VAL A 13 6.77 48.51 -16.41
C VAL A 13 5.70 47.81 -15.59
N LEU A 14 4.47 48.37 -15.52
CA LEU A 14 3.34 47.73 -14.85
C LEU A 14 2.96 46.39 -15.52
N LYS A 15 2.81 46.37 -16.84
CA LYS A 15 2.54 45.12 -17.59
C LYS A 15 3.67 44.10 -17.45
N GLN A 16 4.93 44.55 -17.40
CA GLN A 16 6.07 43.66 -17.16
C GLN A 16 6.06 43.10 -15.73
N SER A 17 5.64 43.89 -14.74
CA SER A 17 5.51 43.44 -13.35
C SER A 17 4.38 42.43 -13.15
N GLU A 18 3.24 42.62 -13.82
CA GLU A 18 2.12 41.67 -13.85
C GLU A 18 2.51 40.36 -14.54
N ALA A 19 3.19 40.44 -15.69
CA ALA A 19 3.71 39.26 -16.40
C ALA A 19 4.76 38.49 -15.57
N ARG A 20 5.58 39.18 -14.77
CA ARG A 20 6.56 38.56 -13.86
C ARG A 20 5.89 37.91 -12.65
N GLN A 21 4.80 38.47 -12.15
CA GLN A 21 3.98 37.86 -11.10
C GLN A 21 3.24 36.61 -11.61
N LEU A 22 2.69 36.63 -12.84
CA LEU A 22 2.11 35.43 -13.46
C LEU A 22 3.14 34.32 -13.71
N ALA A 23 4.40 34.66 -14.05
CA ALA A 23 5.46 33.68 -14.25
C ALA A 23 5.92 32.97 -12.96
N LEU A 24 5.73 33.59 -11.77
CA LEU A 24 5.93 32.93 -10.47
C LEU A 24 4.78 31.96 -10.12
N VAL A 25 3.64 32.06 -10.80
CA VAL A 25 2.46 31.21 -10.61
C VAL A 25 2.34 30.22 -11.78
N ASN A 26 3.44 29.56 -12.13
CA ASN A 26 3.38 28.41 -13.05
C ASN A 26 2.98 27.16 -12.25
N PRO A 27 1.72 26.69 -12.30
CA PRO A 27 1.29 25.51 -11.56
C PRO A 27 2.13 24.28 -11.93
N THR A 28 2.53 24.13 -13.19
CA THR A 28 3.37 23.02 -13.68
C THR A 28 4.77 22.98 -13.04
N ALA A 29 5.40 24.13 -12.78
CA ALA A 29 6.69 24.18 -12.08
C ALA A 29 6.54 23.80 -10.61
N ASN A 30 5.43 24.21 -9.98
CA ASN A 30 5.09 23.87 -8.60
C ASN A 30 4.71 22.39 -8.42
N HIS A 31 4.07 21.75 -9.41
CA HIS A 31 3.77 20.31 -9.36
C HIS A 31 5.03 19.45 -9.52
N ALA A 32 5.97 19.84 -10.37
CA ALA A 32 7.24 19.12 -10.53
C ALA A 32 8.11 19.21 -9.27
N THR A 33 8.19 20.39 -8.65
CA THR A 33 8.91 20.57 -7.38
C THR A 33 8.22 19.82 -6.23
N LEU A 34 6.88 19.83 -6.16
CA LEU A 34 6.11 19.05 -5.21
C LEU A 34 6.35 17.55 -5.38
N ALA A 35 6.27 17.02 -6.60
CA ALA A 35 6.51 15.61 -6.88
C ALA A 35 7.94 15.19 -6.51
N SER A 36 8.94 16.04 -6.78
CA SER A 36 10.33 15.81 -6.37
C SER A 36 10.49 15.81 -4.84
N ALA A 37 9.85 16.74 -4.15
CA ALA A 37 9.91 16.84 -2.69
C ALA A 37 9.23 15.64 -2.01
N LEU A 38 8.08 15.19 -2.54
CA LEU A 38 7.41 13.96 -2.09
C LEU A 38 8.26 12.73 -2.37
N SER A 39 8.81 12.65 -3.57
CA SER A 39 9.71 11.56 -3.96
C SER A 39 10.89 11.45 -2.99
N ALA A 40 11.54 12.56 -2.62
CA ALA A 40 12.67 12.52 -1.68
C ALA A 40 12.30 11.96 -0.28
N ARG A 41 11.03 12.06 0.13
CA ARG A 41 10.53 11.57 1.44
C ARG A 41 10.04 10.13 1.41
N ILE A 42 9.82 9.58 0.21
CA ILE A 42 9.30 8.23 0.01
C ILE A 42 10.46 7.30 -0.36
N THR A 43 10.63 6.25 0.43
CA THR A 43 11.67 5.23 0.18
C THR A 43 11.26 4.31 -0.95
N THR A 44 12.24 3.77 -1.68
CA THR A 44 12.01 2.72 -2.68
C THR A 44 11.34 1.51 -2.03
N PHE A 45 10.36 0.94 -2.72
CA PHE A 45 9.69 -0.29 -2.37
C PHE A 45 10.47 -1.48 -2.93
N LEU A 46 10.78 -2.44 -2.06
CA LEU A 46 11.37 -3.72 -2.40
C LEU A 46 10.47 -4.80 -1.82
N TYR A 47 10.11 -5.79 -2.63
CA TYR A 47 9.16 -6.81 -2.23
C TYR A 47 9.86 -7.97 -1.53
N ASP A 48 9.52 -8.16 -0.27
CA ASP A 48 9.90 -9.32 0.51
C ASP A 48 8.74 -9.70 1.45
N PRO A 49 7.89 -10.66 1.04
CA PRO A 49 6.74 -11.05 1.85
C PRO A 49 7.15 -11.76 3.15
N GLU A 50 8.34 -12.36 3.23
CA GLU A 50 8.79 -13.09 4.43
C GLU A 50 9.14 -12.13 5.56
N THR A 51 9.75 -10.99 5.23
CA THR A 51 10.06 -9.91 6.19
C THR A 51 8.93 -8.89 6.35
N GLY A 52 7.80 -9.10 5.67
CA GLY A 52 6.62 -8.24 5.73
C GLY A 52 6.76 -6.96 4.90
N LEU A 53 7.72 -6.88 3.99
CA LEU A 53 7.85 -5.84 2.98
C LEU A 53 6.86 -6.08 1.83
N THR A 54 5.57 -6.03 2.16
CA THR A 54 4.47 -6.06 1.20
C THR A 54 4.12 -4.64 0.74
N PHE A 55 3.50 -4.53 -0.44
CA PHE A 55 3.08 -3.22 -0.93
C PHE A 55 2.03 -2.58 -0.02
N GLU A 56 1.17 -3.38 0.63
CA GLU A 56 0.19 -2.87 1.58
C GLU A 56 0.85 -2.18 2.79
N ASN A 57 1.91 -2.78 3.36
CA ASN A 57 2.64 -2.19 4.47
C ASN A 57 3.40 -0.92 4.06
N TRP A 58 4.04 -0.94 2.88
CA TRP A 58 4.71 0.24 2.33
C TRP A 58 3.71 1.38 2.06
N PHE A 59 2.56 1.06 1.47
CA PHE A 59 1.52 2.05 1.16
C PHE A 59 0.80 2.53 2.43
N LYS A 60 0.70 1.72 3.49
CA LYS A 60 0.20 2.19 4.79
C LYS A 60 1.11 3.27 5.39
N ARG A 61 2.43 3.19 5.15
CA ARG A 61 3.42 4.16 5.63
C ARG A 61 3.44 5.44 4.78
N PHE A 62 3.40 5.31 3.46
CA PHE A 62 3.62 6.45 2.54
C PHE A 62 2.38 6.91 1.78
N GLY A 63 1.32 6.11 1.74
CA GLY A 63 0.10 6.39 0.98
C GLY A 63 -0.57 7.68 1.41
N THR A 64 -0.59 8.02 2.70
CA THR A 64 -1.10 9.31 3.18
C THR A 64 -0.28 10.48 2.63
N LEU A 65 1.05 10.36 2.50
CA LEU A 65 1.84 11.43 1.87
C LEU A 65 1.47 11.60 0.40
N ILE A 66 1.27 10.51 -0.33
CA ILE A 66 0.89 10.58 -1.76
C ILE A 66 -0.53 11.16 -1.92
N ASN A 67 -1.45 10.77 -1.04
CA ASN A 67 -2.86 11.17 -1.11
C ASN A 67 -3.10 12.61 -0.64
N GLU A 68 -2.56 12.99 0.52
CA GLU A 68 -2.82 14.26 1.18
C GLU A 68 -1.83 15.34 0.73
N ASP A 69 -0.53 15.09 0.90
CA ASP A 69 0.51 16.07 0.51
C ASP A 69 0.63 16.16 -1.03
N GLY A 70 0.28 15.08 -1.74
CA GLY A 70 0.21 15.02 -3.19
C GLY A 70 -1.17 15.34 -3.77
N LYS A 71 -2.15 15.83 -2.99
CA LYS A 71 -3.52 16.05 -3.46
C LYS A 71 -3.62 16.92 -4.71
N ASP A 72 -2.71 17.88 -4.86
CA ASP A 72 -2.66 18.82 -5.98
C ASP A 72 -2.00 18.21 -7.23
N LEU A 73 -1.36 17.03 -7.12
CA LEU A 73 -0.82 16.32 -8.27
C LEU A 73 -1.94 15.70 -9.11
N SER A 74 -1.79 15.77 -10.44
CA SER A 74 -2.64 15.03 -11.36
C SER A 74 -2.52 13.53 -11.13
N ASP A 75 -3.56 12.79 -11.51
CA ASP A 75 -3.60 11.33 -11.35
C ASP A 75 -2.38 10.65 -11.98
N SER A 76 -2.04 11.01 -13.23
CA SER A 76 -0.84 10.54 -13.93
C SER A 76 0.48 10.92 -13.22
N ALA A 77 0.55 12.09 -12.57
CA ALA A 77 1.73 12.46 -11.77
C ALA A 77 1.84 11.60 -10.50
N LYS A 78 0.72 11.24 -9.85
CA LYS A 78 0.71 10.32 -8.71
C LYS A 78 1.10 8.90 -9.12
N VAL A 79 0.63 8.43 -10.28
CA VAL A 79 1.01 7.13 -10.85
C VAL A 79 2.51 7.09 -11.12
N ARG A 80 3.06 8.11 -11.79
CA ARG A 80 4.51 8.22 -12.02
C ARG A 80 5.33 8.27 -10.73
N LEU A 81 4.85 9.00 -9.73
CA LEU A 81 5.48 9.02 -8.40
C LEU A 81 5.47 7.63 -7.76
N LEU A 82 4.35 6.90 -7.88
CA LEU A 82 4.19 5.57 -7.29
C LEU A 82 5.09 4.54 -7.96
N ILE A 83 5.02 4.42 -9.30
CA ILE A 83 5.83 3.45 -10.06
C ILE A 83 7.32 3.79 -10.00
N GLY A 84 7.67 5.09 -9.94
CA GLY A 84 9.05 5.55 -9.78
C GLY A 84 9.66 5.24 -8.42
N LYS A 85 8.86 4.71 -7.49
CA LYS A 85 9.32 4.21 -6.19
C LYS A 85 9.40 2.70 -6.11
N LEU A 86 9.01 1.98 -7.16
CA LEU A 86 9.24 0.54 -7.21
C LEU A 86 10.73 0.27 -7.46
N GLY A 87 11.25 -0.81 -6.88
CA GLY A 87 12.53 -1.38 -7.29
C GLY A 87 12.47 -1.86 -8.75
N GLU A 88 13.63 -2.20 -9.30
CA GLU A 88 13.74 -2.59 -10.71
C GLU A 88 12.94 -3.87 -11.03
N GLU A 89 13.01 -4.86 -10.14
CA GLU A 89 12.26 -6.12 -10.28
C GLU A 89 10.76 -5.89 -10.11
N GLU A 90 10.35 -5.09 -9.12
CA GLU A 90 8.96 -4.77 -8.85
C GLU A 90 8.33 -3.96 -9.99
N TYR A 91 9.06 -2.98 -10.53
CA TYR A 91 8.62 -2.22 -11.69
C TYR A 91 8.41 -3.14 -12.90
N THR A 92 9.37 -4.02 -13.17
CA THR A 92 9.29 -4.97 -14.28
C THR A 92 8.07 -5.88 -14.14
N LYS A 93 7.83 -6.42 -12.94
CA LYS A 93 6.66 -7.26 -12.66
C LYS A 93 5.35 -6.49 -12.82
N TYR A 94 5.29 -5.26 -12.33
CA TYR A 94 4.12 -4.40 -12.50
C TYR A 94 3.87 -4.09 -13.98
N SER A 95 4.88 -3.63 -14.70
CA SER A 95 4.79 -3.32 -16.14
C SER A 95 4.32 -4.51 -16.96
N ASN A 96 4.79 -5.71 -16.65
CA ASN A 96 4.35 -6.93 -17.34
C ASN A 96 2.89 -7.29 -17.01
N SER A 97 2.44 -7.03 -15.79
CA SER A 97 1.07 -7.36 -15.36
C SER A 97 -0.01 -6.48 -16.00
N VAL A 98 0.38 -5.27 -16.43
CA VAL A 98 -0.54 -4.28 -16.98
C VAL A 98 -0.51 -4.20 -18.51
N ALA A 99 0.36 -4.97 -19.15
CA ALA A 99 0.42 -5.05 -20.60
C ALA A 99 -0.93 -5.54 -21.19
N PRO A 100 -1.38 -5.00 -22.34
CA PRO A 100 -0.66 -4.11 -23.26
C PRO A 100 -0.68 -2.62 -22.90
N ASP A 101 -1.33 -2.23 -21.80
CA ASP A 101 -1.42 -0.83 -21.40
C ASP A 101 -0.08 -0.31 -20.84
N ILE A 102 0.10 1.00 -20.92
CA ILE A 102 1.29 1.67 -20.38
C ILE A 102 1.06 1.91 -18.87
N PRO A 103 2.02 1.59 -17.98
CA PRO A 103 1.90 1.80 -16.53
C PRO A 103 1.39 3.21 -16.14
N ASP A 104 1.87 4.25 -16.83
CA ASP A 104 1.52 5.66 -16.60
C ASP A 104 0.07 6.03 -16.98
N ALA A 105 -0.59 5.21 -17.80
CA ALA A 105 -1.94 5.43 -18.29
C ALA A 105 -3.02 4.84 -17.37
N ILE A 106 -2.61 3.98 -16.43
CA ILE A 106 -3.51 3.37 -15.45
C ILE A 106 -3.85 4.40 -14.38
N SER A 107 -5.10 4.41 -13.92
CA SER A 107 -5.49 5.33 -12.86
C SER A 107 -4.69 5.08 -11.58
N PHE A 108 -4.50 6.10 -10.74
CA PHE A 108 -3.81 5.93 -9.47
C PHE A 108 -4.49 4.87 -8.59
N THR A 109 -5.83 4.89 -8.56
CA THR A 109 -6.62 3.93 -7.78
C THR A 109 -6.39 2.49 -8.25
N ASP A 110 -6.43 2.26 -9.57
CA ASP A 110 -6.21 0.94 -10.14
C ASP A 110 -4.76 0.48 -9.99
N SER A 111 -3.80 1.40 -10.13
CA SER A 111 -2.38 1.12 -9.89
C SER A 111 -2.14 0.65 -8.45
N VAL A 112 -2.72 1.35 -7.46
CA VAL A 112 -2.62 0.94 -6.05
C VAL A 112 -3.27 -0.42 -5.83
N LYS A 113 -4.43 -0.68 -6.45
CA LYS A 113 -5.10 -1.99 -6.35
C LYS A 113 -4.24 -3.11 -6.93
N ASN A 114 -3.75 -2.94 -8.16
CA ASN A 114 -2.93 -3.92 -8.85
C ASN A 114 -1.64 -4.21 -8.07
N LEU A 115 -0.98 -3.19 -7.55
CA LEU A 115 0.23 -3.34 -6.74
C LEU A 115 -0.04 -4.05 -5.41
N LYS A 116 -1.18 -3.80 -4.76
CA LYS A 116 -1.60 -4.56 -3.56
C LYS A 116 -1.80 -6.04 -3.87
N GLU A 117 -2.37 -6.38 -5.02
CA GLU A 117 -2.59 -7.77 -5.43
C GLU A 117 -1.28 -8.46 -5.83
N LEU A 118 -0.42 -7.80 -6.61
CA LEU A 118 0.84 -8.35 -7.15
C LEU A 118 1.92 -8.56 -6.08
N PHE A 119 1.90 -7.74 -5.04
CA PHE A 119 2.89 -7.69 -3.97
C PHE A 119 2.25 -7.87 -2.59
N ALA A 120 1.19 -8.67 -2.53
CA ALA A 120 0.61 -9.17 -1.29
C ALA A 120 1.53 -10.21 -0.62
N ASP A 121 1.30 -10.49 0.66
CA ASP A 121 1.82 -11.73 1.25
C ASP A 121 1.04 -12.91 0.65
N SER A 122 1.67 -13.65 -0.27
CA SER A 122 1.06 -14.79 -0.94
C SER A 122 1.01 -16.05 -0.08
N ARG A 123 1.58 -16.02 1.14
CA ARG A 123 1.59 -17.17 2.04
C ARG A 123 0.22 -17.39 2.64
N SER A 124 -0.14 -18.66 2.76
CA SER A 124 -1.37 -19.06 3.43
C SER A 124 -1.38 -18.58 4.88
N LEU A 125 -2.57 -18.37 5.45
CA LEU A 125 -2.69 -17.98 6.85
C LEU A 125 -2.10 -19.05 7.77
N PHE A 126 -2.20 -20.32 7.38
CA PHE A 126 -1.52 -21.40 8.08
C PHE A 126 0.00 -21.22 8.12
N VAL A 127 0.63 -20.94 6.98
CA VAL A 127 2.09 -20.75 6.91
C VAL A 127 2.51 -19.61 7.82
N ARG A 128 1.81 -18.47 7.75
CA ARG A 128 2.07 -17.32 8.63
C ARG A 128 1.94 -17.67 10.12
N ARG A 129 0.90 -18.43 10.50
CA ARG A 129 0.72 -18.90 11.89
C ARG A 129 1.80 -19.87 12.34
N PHE A 130 2.18 -20.79 11.46
CA PHE A 130 3.22 -21.76 11.75
C PHE A 130 4.58 -21.11 11.95
N GLU A 131 4.94 -20.14 11.10
CA GLU A 131 6.16 -19.36 11.27
C GLU A 131 6.15 -18.51 12.54
N CYS A 132 5.01 -17.90 12.87
CA CYS A 132 4.86 -17.17 14.12
C CYS A 132 5.18 -18.04 15.35
N LEU A 133 4.76 -19.32 15.35
CA LEU A 133 5.07 -20.27 16.43
C LEU A 133 6.52 -20.74 16.44
N LYS A 134 7.26 -20.54 15.33
CA LYS A 134 8.68 -20.90 15.21
C LYS A 134 9.63 -19.77 15.63
N ILE A 135 9.12 -18.59 15.95
CA ILE A 135 9.94 -17.46 16.38
C ILE A 135 10.79 -17.87 17.58
N LYS A 136 12.09 -17.63 17.47
CA LYS A 136 13.08 -17.85 18.53
C LYS A 136 14.00 -16.64 18.59
N GLN A 137 14.42 -16.29 19.81
CA GLN A 137 15.40 -15.23 20.02
C GLN A 137 16.71 -15.57 19.31
N GLN A 138 17.24 -14.62 18.54
CA GLN A 138 18.56 -14.76 17.91
C GLN A 138 19.68 -14.44 18.93
N PRO A 139 20.91 -14.99 18.77
CA PRO A 139 21.99 -14.83 19.75
C PRO A 139 22.34 -13.39 20.16
N ASN A 140 22.07 -12.41 19.30
CA ASN A 140 22.37 -10.98 19.53
C ASN A 140 21.10 -10.09 19.50
N GLN A 141 19.91 -10.66 19.64
CA GLN A 141 18.65 -9.91 19.61
C GLN A 141 18.26 -9.51 21.03
N ASP A 142 18.03 -8.21 21.26
CA ASP A 142 17.48 -7.72 22.51
C ASP A 142 16.00 -8.13 22.69
N ILE A 143 15.54 -8.11 23.94
CA ILE A 143 14.19 -8.58 24.28
C ILE A 143 13.10 -7.69 23.70
N ASP A 144 13.31 -6.38 23.62
CA ASP A 144 12.32 -5.45 23.09
C ASP A 144 12.12 -5.66 21.59
N SER A 145 13.21 -5.87 20.85
CA SER A 145 13.17 -6.27 19.43
C SER A 145 12.47 -7.60 19.23
N LEU A 146 12.66 -8.59 20.11
CA LEU A 146 11.94 -9.87 20.06
C LEU A 146 10.44 -9.69 20.30
N ILE A 147 10.06 -8.90 21.31
CA ILE A 147 8.65 -8.58 21.60
C ILE A 147 8.01 -7.90 20.38
N GLY A 148 8.70 -6.93 19.79
CA GLY A 148 8.27 -6.26 18.57
C GLY A 148 8.03 -7.24 17.42
N GLN A 149 8.98 -8.15 17.18
CA GLN A 149 8.86 -9.19 16.16
C GLN A 149 7.67 -10.12 16.40
N ILE A 150 7.46 -10.58 17.64
CA ILE A 150 6.33 -11.44 18.02
C ILE A 150 5.00 -10.72 17.76
N ASN A 151 4.89 -9.45 18.16
CA ASN A 151 3.66 -8.67 17.96
C ASN A 151 3.33 -8.51 16.47
N VAL A 152 4.30 -8.10 15.65
CA VAL A 152 4.11 -7.96 14.20
C VAL A 152 3.72 -9.30 13.56
N SER A 153 4.38 -10.39 13.96
CA SER A 153 4.06 -11.71 13.43
C SER A 153 2.68 -12.21 13.86
N CYS A 154 2.24 -11.93 15.08
CA CYS A 154 0.90 -12.30 15.57
C CYS A 154 -0.21 -11.55 14.83
N GLU A 155 -0.04 -10.25 14.57
CA GLU A 155 -0.97 -9.46 13.76
C GLU A 155 -1.01 -9.99 12.33
N THR A 156 0.16 -10.20 11.72
CA THR A 156 0.28 -10.71 10.36
C THR A 156 -0.29 -12.13 10.21
N ALA A 157 -0.22 -12.96 11.25
CA ALA A 157 -0.75 -14.32 11.27
C ALA A 157 -2.22 -14.41 11.71
N GLU A 158 -2.90 -13.28 11.96
CA GLU A 158 -4.25 -13.22 12.53
C GLU A 158 -4.40 -14.20 13.71
N MET A 159 -3.52 -14.09 14.72
CA MET A 159 -3.37 -15.08 15.82
C MET A 159 -4.53 -15.06 16.85
N SER A 160 -5.67 -14.47 16.48
CA SER A 160 -6.93 -14.55 17.23
C SER A 160 -7.62 -15.91 17.03
N LEU A 161 -6.98 -16.96 17.55
CA LEU A 161 -7.44 -18.35 17.42
C LEU A 161 -8.41 -18.75 18.53
N THR A 162 -9.44 -19.51 18.17
CA THR A 162 -10.20 -20.27 19.17
C THR A 162 -9.41 -21.51 19.60
N LYS A 163 -9.84 -22.16 20.69
CA LYS A 163 -9.23 -23.41 21.16
C LYS A 163 -9.29 -24.53 20.11
N GLU A 164 -10.35 -24.56 19.29
CA GLU A 164 -10.47 -25.52 18.19
C GLU A 164 -9.56 -25.17 17.01
N ASP A 165 -9.43 -23.88 16.66
CA ASP A 165 -8.49 -23.45 15.62
C ASP A 165 -7.04 -23.81 15.99
N LEU A 166 -6.68 -23.64 17.27
CA LEU A 166 -5.36 -24.03 17.78
C LEU A 166 -5.15 -25.55 17.75
N LYS A 167 -6.15 -26.36 18.12
CA LYS A 167 -6.06 -27.83 18.00
C LYS A 167 -5.85 -28.27 16.55
N CYS A 168 -6.55 -27.66 15.60
CA CYS A 168 -6.35 -27.93 14.18
C CYS A 168 -4.93 -27.59 13.73
N LEU A 169 -4.40 -26.43 14.14
CA LEU A 169 -3.03 -26.03 13.85
C LEU A 169 -2.02 -27.04 14.42
N ILE A 170 -2.17 -27.44 15.69
CA ILE A 170 -1.33 -28.45 16.33
C ILE A 170 -1.43 -29.80 15.61
N PHE A 171 -2.64 -30.23 15.23
CA PHE A 171 -2.85 -31.49 14.51
C PHE A 171 -2.06 -31.50 13.20
N VAL A 172 -2.17 -30.45 12.39
CA VAL A 172 -1.44 -30.35 11.11
C VAL A 172 0.08 -30.32 11.33
N MET A 173 0.56 -29.66 12.39
CA MET A 173 1.98 -29.63 12.76
C MET A 173 2.50 -30.97 13.28
N ALA A 174 1.64 -31.80 13.89
CA ALA A 174 1.99 -33.10 14.45
C ALA A 174 2.00 -34.24 13.42
N LEU A 175 1.45 -34.02 12.22
CA LEU A 175 1.49 -35.00 11.14
C LEU A 175 2.94 -35.23 10.67
N ARG A 176 3.31 -36.50 10.50
CA ARG A 176 4.60 -36.89 9.94
C ARG A 176 4.66 -36.60 8.44
N ASP A 177 5.87 -36.61 7.89
CA ASP A 177 6.13 -36.30 6.47
C ASP A 177 5.50 -37.31 5.51
N GLU A 178 5.32 -38.56 5.93
CA GLU A 178 4.62 -39.58 5.17
C GLU A 178 3.11 -39.28 5.02
N SER A 179 2.55 -38.36 5.82
CA SER A 179 1.14 -37.93 5.77
C SER A 179 0.94 -36.59 5.06
N HIS A 180 1.80 -36.29 4.06
CA HIS A 180 1.74 -35.02 3.31
C HIS A 180 0.38 -34.78 2.63
N ASP A 181 -0.26 -35.81 2.08
CA ASP A 181 -1.56 -35.69 1.42
C ASP A 181 -2.68 -35.30 2.41
N ILE A 182 -2.66 -35.87 3.62
CA ILE A 182 -3.57 -35.53 4.72
C ILE A 182 -3.32 -34.09 5.16
N ARG A 183 -2.05 -33.71 5.33
CA ARG A 183 -1.65 -32.36 5.71
C ARG A 183 -2.17 -31.33 4.70
N GLN A 184 -1.96 -31.57 3.41
CA GLN A 184 -2.42 -30.68 2.34
C GLN A 184 -3.95 -30.55 2.30
N LYS A 185 -4.68 -31.66 2.49
CA LYS A 185 -6.15 -31.64 2.58
C LYS A 185 -6.63 -30.84 3.79
N CYS A 186 -6.01 -31.01 4.96
CA CYS A 186 -6.33 -30.21 6.15
C CYS A 186 -6.08 -28.71 5.92
N LEU A 187 -4.98 -28.36 5.26
CA LEU A 187 -4.66 -26.97 4.91
C LEU A 187 -5.72 -26.36 3.98
N GLN A 188 -6.12 -27.08 2.94
CA GLN A 188 -7.17 -26.64 2.02
C GLN A 188 -8.50 -26.42 2.75
N ILE A 189 -8.91 -27.37 3.60
CA ILE A 189 -10.17 -27.26 4.37
C ILE A 189 -10.14 -26.05 5.31
N LEU A 190 -9.00 -25.78 5.96
CA LEU A 190 -8.84 -24.64 6.86
C LEU A 190 -8.87 -23.30 6.12
N GLU A 191 -8.26 -23.20 4.94
CA GLU A 191 -8.33 -22.00 4.08
C GLU A 191 -9.75 -21.80 3.50
N ASP A 192 -10.43 -22.87 3.07
CA ASP A 192 -11.80 -22.77 2.55
C ASP A 192 -12.81 -22.35 3.63
N ALA A 193 -12.65 -22.88 4.85
CA ALA A 193 -13.46 -22.47 6.00
C ALA A 193 -13.25 -20.99 6.34
N ARG A 194 -12.02 -20.46 6.13
CA ARG A 194 -11.70 -19.03 6.29
C ARG A 194 -12.41 -18.18 5.24
N ILE A 195 -12.36 -18.53 3.95
CA ILE A 195 -13.03 -17.76 2.88
C ILE A 195 -14.53 -17.62 3.17
N LYS A 196 -15.16 -18.70 3.64
CA LYS A 196 -16.57 -18.70 4.06
C LYS A 196 -16.82 -17.80 5.29
N LYS A 197 -15.92 -17.80 6.27
CA LYS A 197 -16.03 -16.96 7.48
C LYS A 197 -15.81 -15.47 7.17
N ASN A 198 -14.88 -15.12 6.28
CA ASN A 198 -14.59 -13.75 5.87
C ASN A 198 -15.71 -13.16 5.00
N SER A 199 -16.20 -13.92 4.02
CA SER A 199 -17.36 -13.51 3.21
C SER A 199 -18.63 -13.31 4.07
N ALA A 200 -18.81 -14.09 5.13
CA ALA A 200 -19.90 -13.89 6.09
C ALA A 200 -19.71 -12.61 6.94
N LYS A 201 -18.48 -12.34 7.40
CA LYS A 201 -18.16 -11.10 8.13
C LYS A 201 -18.38 -9.86 7.27
N GLU A 202 -17.89 -9.85 6.03
CA GLU A 202 -18.04 -8.74 5.08
C GLU A 202 -19.51 -8.41 4.81
N LYS A 203 -20.34 -9.43 4.55
CA LYS A 203 -21.80 -9.29 4.39
C LYS A 203 -22.46 -8.67 5.63
N LEU A 204 -22.02 -9.06 6.83
CA LEU A 204 -22.54 -8.51 8.09
C LEU A 204 -22.15 -7.03 8.27
N THR A 205 -20.90 -6.65 7.95
CA THR A 205 -20.45 -5.25 7.96
C THR A 205 -21.18 -4.40 6.92
N ALA A 206 -21.36 -4.89 5.69
CA ALA A 206 -22.11 -4.19 4.65
C ALA A 206 -23.57 -3.98 5.03
N THR A 207 -24.19 -4.97 5.69
CA THR A 207 -25.55 -4.88 6.22
C THR A 207 -25.65 -3.84 7.34
N LYS A 208 -24.70 -3.83 8.28
CA LYS A 208 -24.65 -2.83 9.36
C LYS A 208 -24.45 -1.42 8.82
N ALA A 209 -23.56 -1.22 7.85
CA ALA A 209 -23.36 0.07 7.19
C ALA A 209 -24.64 0.55 6.50
N SER A 210 -25.33 -0.34 5.76
CA SER A 210 -26.60 -0.02 5.08
C SER A 210 -27.72 0.37 6.06
N ILE A 211 -27.78 -0.28 7.23
CA ILE A 211 -28.73 0.05 8.31
C ILE A 211 -28.38 1.41 8.95
N PHE A 212 -27.08 1.69 9.15
CA PHE A 212 -26.60 2.94 9.71
C PHE A 212 -26.88 4.14 8.78
N PHE A 213 -26.63 3.99 7.47
CA PHE A 213 -26.97 5.01 6.47
C PHE A 213 -28.48 5.27 6.39
N ARG A 214 -29.32 4.23 6.45
CA ARG A 214 -30.79 4.41 6.47
C ARG A 214 -31.31 5.16 7.71
N LYS A 215 -30.62 5.07 8.85
CA LYS A 215 -31.03 5.76 10.09
C LYS A 215 -30.58 7.23 10.16
N ASN A 216 -29.61 7.65 9.34
CA ASN A 216 -29.09 9.02 9.30
C ASN A 216 -29.60 9.83 8.09
N SER A 217 -30.57 9.28 7.34
CA SER A 217 -31.20 9.95 6.18
C SER A 217 -32.70 10.18 6.36
N ALA A 218 -33.20 10.04 7.60
CA ALA A 218 -34.55 10.37 8.03
C ALA A 218 -34.46 11.32 9.22
#